data_AF-A0A954HPS9-F1
#
_entry.id   AF-A0A954HPS9-F1
#
_cell.length_a   1.000
_cell.length_b   1.000
_cell.length_c   1.000
_cell.angle_alpha   90.00
_cell.angle_beta   90.00
_cell.angle_gamma   90.00
#
_symmetry.space_group_name_H-M   'P 1'
#
loop_
_entity.id
_entity.type
_entity.pdbx_description
1 polymer ?
#
loop_
_entity_poly.entity_id
_entity_poly.type
_entity_poly.pdbx_seq_one_letter_code
_entity_poly.pdbx_strand_id
1 'polypeptide(L)' 'MSPSDSDLLFRLAQVYVAAVDLFGQREDAWEWLMADSVTLGNAAPYRLIATTVGYETVLEELQRLQYGIAG' A
#
# COMPACT_ATOMS: atom_id res chain seq x y z
N MET A 1 -6.87 6.45 -21.88
CA MET A 1 -6.06 5.87 -20.78
C MET A 1 -5.12 4.86 -21.39
N SER A 2 -3.84 4.87 -21.03
CA SER A 2 -2.89 3.86 -21.51
C SER A 2 -2.99 2.56 -20.67
N PRO A 3 -2.47 1.42 -21.17
CA PRO A 3 -2.38 0.20 -20.37
C PRO A 3 -1.62 0.40 -19.04
N SER A 4 -0.55 1.20 -19.03
CA SER A 4 0.26 1.48 -17.84
C SER A 4 -0.47 2.31 -16.79
N ASP A 5 -1.28 3.29 -17.22
CA ASP A 5 -2.11 4.08 -16.29
C ASP A 5 -3.18 3.20 -15.64
N SER A 6 -3.73 2.25 -16.40
CA SER A 6 -4.75 1.33 -15.91
C SER A 6 -4.16 0.34 -14.90
N ASP A 7 -2.94 -0.15 -15.15
CA ASP A 7 -2.19 -1.00 -14.21
C ASP A 7 -1.87 -0.26 -12.90
N LEU A 8 -1.41 0.98 -12.98
CA LEU A 8 -1.15 1.79 -11.78
C LEU A 8 -2.42 2.02 -10.96
N LEU A 9 -3.53 2.37 -11.61
CA LEU A 9 -4.82 2.55 -10.93
C LEU A 9 -5.30 1.25 -10.28
N PHE A 10 -5.10 0.11 -10.95
CA PHE A 10 -5.45 -1.20 -10.40
C PHE A 10 -4.63 -1.53 -9.15
N ARG A 11 -3.31 -1.31 -9.19
CA ARG A 11 -2.41 -1.51 -8.05
C ARG A 11 -2.76 -0.59 -6.88
N LEU A 12 -3.05 0.68 -7.16
CA LEU A 12 -3.49 1.63 -6.15
C LEU A 12 -4.78 1.17 -5.48
N ALA A 13 -5.76 0.72 -6.27
CA ALA A 13 -7.02 0.21 -5.75
C ALA A 13 -6.82 -1.05 -4.88
N GLN A 14 -5.98 -2.01 -5.32
CA GLN A 14 -5.69 -3.21 -4.52
C GLN A 14 -5.04 -2.88 -3.18
N VAL A 15 -4.01 -2.03 -3.18
CA VAL A 15 -3.32 -1.62 -1.93
C VAL A 15 -4.26 -0.86 -1.02
N TYR A 16 -5.08 0.05 -1.56
CA TYR A 16 -6.02 0.82 -0.76
C TYR A 16 -7.08 -0.07 -0.10
N VAL A 17 -7.66 -1.01 -0.85
CA VAL A 17 -8.65 -1.97 -0.29
C VAL A 17 -8.02 -2.82 0.81
N ALA A 18 -6.83 -3.38 0.58
CA ALA A 18 -6.13 -4.18 1.57
C ALA A 18 -5.77 -3.38 2.84
N ALA A 19 -5.40 -2.10 2.69
CA ALA A 19 -5.16 -1.21 3.81
C ALA A 19 -6.45 -0.91 4.59
N VAL A 20 -7.59 -0.68 3.91
CA VAL A 20 -8.89 -0.49 4.56
C VAL A 20 -9.30 -1.75 5.34
N ASP A 21 -9.09 -2.93 4.76
CA ASP A 21 -9.38 -4.20 5.43
C ASP A 21 -8.51 -4.40 6.69
N LEU A 22 -7.26 -3.91 6.67
CA LEU A 22 -6.34 -3.99 7.81
C LEU A 22 -6.64 -2.97 8.90
N PHE A 23 -6.80 -1.70 8.54
CA PHE A 23 -6.93 -0.59 9.50
C PHE A 23 -8.39 -0.34 9.92
N GLY A 24 -9.37 -0.86 9.18
CA GLY A 24 -10.80 -0.76 9.48
C GLY A 24 -11.45 0.58 9.11
N GLN A 25 -10.67 1.65 8.95
CA GLN A 25 -11.16 2.97 8.51
C GLN A 25 -10.45 3.45 7.25
N ARG A 26 -11.19 4.18 6.42
CA ARG A 26 -10.68 4.71 5.14
C ARG A 26 -9.64 5.79 5.34
N GLU A 27 -9.85 6.60 6.37
CA GLU A 27 -8.99 7.70 6.78
C GLU A 27 -7.64 7.14 7.23
N ASP A 28 -7.63 6.14 8.12
CA ASP A 28 -6.39 5.48 8.59
C ASP A 28 -5.63 4.80 7.44
N ALA A 29 -6.34 4.11 6.54
CA ALA A 29 -5.75 3.51 5.35
C ALA A 29 -5.14 4.55 4.41
N TRP A 30 -5.81 5.70 4.25
CA TRP A 30 -5.30 6.80 3.44
C TRP A 30 -4.08 7.47 4.07
N GLU A 31 -4.09 7.70 5.39
CA GLU A 31 -2.94 8.23 6.11
C GLU A 31 -1.73 7.31 5.97
N TRP A 32 -1.90 6.00 6.16
CA TRP A 32 -0.83 5.03 5.96
C TRP A 32 -0.30 5.01 4.52
N LEU A 33 -1.21 5.06 3.53
CA LEU A 33 -0.86 5.05 2.10
C LEU A 33 -0.02 6.28 1.69
N MET A 34 -0.24 7.41 2.35
CA MET A 34 0.39 8.70 2.03
C MET A 34 1.61 9.03 2.89
N ALA A 35 1.73 8.43 4.09
CA ALA A 35 2.82 8.68 5.02
C ALA A 35 4.10 7.94 4.61
N ASP A 36 5.25 8.60 4.77
CA ASP A 36 6.54 7.95 4.58
C ASP A 36 6.74 6.86 5.65
N SER A 37 7.07 5.65 5.21
CA SER A 37 7.27 4.52 6.11
C SER A 37 8.75 4.17 6.23
N VAL A 38 9.23 4.05 7.47
CA VAL A 38 10.61 3.64 7.77
C VAL A 38 10.89 2.23 7.25
N THR A 39 9.94 1.30 7.38
CA THR A 39 10.05 -0.08 6.91
C THR A 39 10.06 -0.18 5.39
N LEU A 40 9.56 0.85 4.70
CA LEU A 40 9.56 1.00 3.24
C LEU A 40 10.68 1.94 2.76
N GLY A 41 11.75 2.11 3.54
CA GLY A 41 12.90 2.92 3.14
C GLY A 41 12.65 4.43 3.17
N ASN A 42 11.78 4.91 4.06
CA ASN A 42 11.31 6.30 4.17
C ASN A 42 10.58 6.79 2.91
N ALA A 43 9.81 5.90 2.28
CA ALA A 43 8.96 6.25 1.15
C ALA A 43 7.49 5.93 1.46
N ALA A 44 6.60 6.81 1.01
CA ALA A 44 5.17 6.56 1.05
C ALA A 44 4.77 5.39 0.13
N PRO A 45 3.87 4.48 0.57
CA PRO A 45 3.45 3.33 -0.23
C PRO A 45 2.95 3.71 -1.64
N TYR A 46 2.18 4.79 -1.80
CA TYR A 46 1.67 5.20 -3.11
C TYR A 46 2.77 5.53 -4.15
N ARG A 47 3.97 5.90 -3.70
CA ARG A 47 5.10 6.16 -4.60
C ARG A 47 5.73 4.86 -5.10
N LEU A 48 5.74 3.83 -4.27
CA LEU A 48 6.41 2.56 -4.56
C LEU A 48 5.63 1.69 -5.55
N ILE A 49 4.28 1.71 -5.48
CA ILE A 49 3.40 0.89 -6.33
C ILE A 49 3.52 1.19 -7.83
N ALA A 50 4.18 2.29 -8.21
CA ALA A 50 4.50 2.65 -9.59
C ALA A 50 5.42 1.65 -10.29
N THR A 51 6.08 0.77 -9.53
CA THR A 51 6.92 -0.31 -10.05
C THR A 51 6.40 -1.66 -9.55
N THR A 52 6.66 -2.74 -10.29
CA THR A 52 6.26 -4.10 -9.84
C THR A 52 6.92 -4.48 -8.53
N VAL A 53 8.22 -4.23 -8.39
CA VAL A 53 8.96 -4.52 -7.15
C VAL A 53 8.39 -3.72 -5.98
N GLY A 54 8.19 -2.41 -6.15
CA GLY A 54 7.64 -1.58 -5.08
C GLY A 54 6.20 -1.96 -4.73
N TYR A 55 5.40 -2.40 -5.70
CA TYR A 55 4.06 -2.92 -5.44
C TYR A 55 4.10 -4.18 -4.55
N GLU A 56 4.93 -5.16 -4.90
CA GLU A 56 5.11 -6.39 -4.10
C GLU A 56 5.60 -6.07 -2.69
N THR A 57 6.58 -5.17 -2.55
CA THR A 57 7.10 -4.74 -1.24
C THR A 57 6.02 -4.11 -0.36
N VAL A 58 5.11 -3.32 -0.94
CA VAL A 58 3.99 -2.71 -0.21
C VAL A 58 2.99 -3.76 0.26
N LEU A 59 2.69 -4.78 -0.56
CA LEU A 59 1.81 -5.89 -0.16
C LEU A 59 2.43 -6.73 0.97
N GLU A 60 3.73 -7.00 0.91
CA GLU A 60 4.45 -7.68 1.99
C GLU A 60 4.42 -6.89 3.30
N GLU A 61 4.52 -5.56 3.25
CA GLU A 61 4.38 -4.72 4.44
C GLU A 61 2.98 -4.78 5.03
N LEU A 62 1.92 -4.73 4.21
CA LEU A 62 0.55 -4.91 4.69
C LEU A 62 0.36 -6.28 5.37
N GLN A 63 0.92 -7.35 4.80
CA GLN A 63 0.91 -8.68 5.43
C GLN A 63 1.66 -8.67 6.77
N ARG A 64 2.85 -8.07 6.84
CA ARG A 64 3.61 -7.94 8.09
C ARG A 64 2.82 -7.19 9.17
N LEU A 65 2.18 -6.09 8.81
CA LEU A 65 1.35 -5.31 9.74
C LEU A 65 0.14 -6.12 10.21
N GLN A 66 -0.51 -6.87 9.32
CA GLN A 66 -1.61 -7.77 9.68
C GLN A 66 -1.20 -8.82 10.72
N TYR A 67 -0.03 -9.44 10.57
CA TYR A 67 0.46 -10.42 11.55
C TYR A 67 1.04 -9.76 12.82
N GLY A 68 1.62 -8.56 12.71
CA GLY A 68 2.20 -7.83 13.85
C GLY A 68 1.16 -7.20 14.78
N ILE A 69 -0.03 -6.87 14.27
CA ILE A 69 -1.16 -6.36 15.06
C ILE A 69 -1.89 -7.50 15.82
N ALA A 70 -1.69 -8.76 15.44
CA ALA A 70 -2.32 -9.93 16.07
C ALA A 70 -1.62 -10.42 17.36
N GLY A 71 -0.83 -9.57 18.03
CA GLY A 71 -0.11 -9.86 19.28
C GLY A 71 -0.65 -9.10 20.48
#